data_AF-A0A937NDJ5-F1
#
_entry.id   AF-A0A937NDJ5-F1
#
_cell.length_a   1.000
_cell.length_b   1.000
_cell.length_c   1.000
_cell.angle_alpha   90.00
_cell.angle_beta   90.00
_cell.angle_gamma   90.00
#
_symmetry.space_group_name_H-M   'P 1'
#
loop_
_entity.id
_entity.type
_entity.pdbx_description
1 polymer ?
#
loop_
_entity_poly.entity_id
_entity_poly.type
_entity_poly.pdbx_seq_one_letter_code
_entity_poly.pdbx_strand_id
1 'polypeptide(L)'
;MKRTGLRNSLISILFVGACLGSSGILNRAQGADDFRRLPVAEYRDKMAAAWVGQMVGVGWGAPTEFKYKSKIIPEDKMPEWKPGMVNQFHQDDIYVEMTFLRTLELYGLDCSIRQAGIDFANSGYALWHANR
;
A
#
# COMPACT_ATOMS: atom_id res chain seq x y z
N MET A 1 -18.05 -3.75 -60.89
CA MET A 1 -18.00 -2.59 -61.82
C MET A 1 -17.31 -1.45 -61.09
N LYS A 2 -16.17 -0.98 -61.63
CA LYS A 2 -15.25 0.01 -61.05
C LYS A 2 -15.87 1.42 -61.02
N ARG A 3 -15.56 2.24 -60.01
CA ARG A 3 -15.00 3.61 -60.16
C ARG A 3 -14.57 4.23 -58.82
N THR A 4 -13.27 4.46 -58.75
CA THR A 4 -12.47 5.31 -57.87
C THR A 4 -12.71 6.80 -58.12
N GLY A 5 -12.40 7.67 -57.14
CA GLY A 5 -12.23 9.11 -57.35
C GLY A 5 -11.97 9.89 -56.05
N LEU A 6 -10.71 10.27 -55.84
CA LEU A 6 -10.14 10.97 -54.67
C LEU A 6 -9.84 12.45 -55.03
N ARG A 7 -9.80 13.33 -54.02
CA ARG A 7 -8.98 14.57 -53.82
C ARG A 7 -9.55 16.00 -53.99
N ASN A 8 -9.49 16.71 -52.85
CA ASN A 8 -8.83 18.01 -52.54
C ASN A 8 -9.39 19.39 -52.98
N SER A 9 -9.71 20.23 -51.98
CA SER A 9 -9.14 21.60 -51.75
C SER A 9 -9.83 22.23 -50.51
N LEU A 10 -9.20 22.30 -49.32
CA LEU A 10 -8.37 23.40 -48.78
C LEU A 10 -9.01 24.80 -48.70
N ILE A 11 -9.15 25.24 -47.42
CA ILE A 11 -9.01 26.61 -46.88
C ILE A 11 -10.16 27.61 -47.10
N SER A 12 -10.86 27.97 -46.02
CA SER A 12 -10.75 29.33 -45.46
C SER A 12 -11.25 29.42 -44.03
N ILE A 13 -10.34 29.93 -43.21
CA ILE A 13 -10.42 30.25 -41.80
C ILE A 13 -11.31 31.49 -41.61
N LEU A 14 -12.21 31.48 -40.62
CA LEU A 14 -12.66 32.71 -39.97
C LEU A 14 -12.46 32.56 -38.45
N PHE A 15 -11.51 33.33 -37.96
CA PHE A 15 -11.10 33.44 -36.56
C PHE A 15 -11.91 34.57 -35.88
N VAL A 16 -12.28 34.31 -34.62
CA VAL A 16 -12.40 35.27 -33.49
C VAL A 16 -13.73 35.99 -33.27
N GLY A 17 -14.27 35.71 -32.06
CA GLY A 17 -15.33 36.47 -31.41
C GLY A 17 -15.54 36.02 -29.96
N ALA A 18 -14.53 36.24 -29.13
CA ALA A 18 -14.46 36.17 -27.66
C ALA A 18 -15.74 35.81 -26.86
N CYS A 19 -15.68 34.71 -26.11
CA CYS A 19 -16.32 34.61 -24.81
C CYS A 19 -15.26 34.14 -23.80
N LEU A 20 -14.73 35.13 -23.06
CA LEU A 20 -13.87 34.94 -21.90
C LEU A 20 -14.66 34.20 -20.82
N GLY A 21 -14.51 32.88 -20.81
CA GLY A 21 -14.87 32.00 -19.69
C GLY A 21 -13.63 31.27 -19.24
N SER A 22 -12.60 32.02 -18.82
CA SER A 22 -11.44 31.48 -18.12
C SER A 22 -11.89 30.97 -16.75
N SER A 23 -12.62 29.85 -16.71
CA SER A 23 -12.64 28.99 -15.54
C SER A 23 -11.29 28.32 -15.50
N GLY A 24 -10.28 29.08 -15.05
CA GLY A 24 -9.10 28.50 -14.47
C GLY A 24 -9.60 27.43 -13.50
N ILE A 25 -9.25 26.18 -13.77
CA ILE A 25 -9.30 25.18 -12.70
C ILE A 25 -8.29 25.73 -11.70
N LEU A 26 -8.84 26.46 -10.73
CA LEU A 26 -8.16 26.89 -9.54
C LEU A 26 -7.49 25.62 -9.03
N ASN A 27 -6.19 25.57 -9.21
CA ASN A 27 -5.33 24.72 -8.41
C ASN A 27 -5.54 25.27 -6.99
N ARG A 28 -6.58 24.78 -6.31
CA ARG A 28 -6.67 24.94 -4.87
C ARG A 28 -5.41 24.24 -4.40
N ALA A 29 -4.41 25.04 -4.07
CA ALA A 29 -3.54 24.73 -2.96
C ALA A 29 -4.52 24.50 -1.80
N GLN A 30 -4.96 23.26 -1.68
CA GLN A 30 -5.62 22.76 -0.49
C GLN A 30 -4.54 22.98 0.56
N GLY A 31 -4.66 24.05 1.34
CA GLY A 31 -3.90 24.15 2.58
C GLY A 31 -4.04 22.80 3.25
N ALA A 32 -2.92 22.20 3.64
CA ALA A 32 -2.95 20.91 4.30
C ALA A 32 -3.85 21.05 5.53
N ASP A 33 -5.10 20.60 5.43
CA ASP A 33 -5.89 20.32 6.61
C ASP A 33 -5.05 19.35 7.44
N ASP A 34 -4.93 19.60 8.74
CA ASP A 34 -4.20 18.70 9.66
C ASP A 34 -4.74 17.25 9.61
N PHE A 35 -5.94 17.06 9.04
CA PHE A 35 -6.61 15.78 8.92
C PHE A 35 -7.23 15.56 7.53
N ARG A 36 -7.01 14.36 6.99
CA ARG A 36 -7.74 13.85 5.82
C ARG A 36 -9.03 13.17 6.28
N ARG A 37 -10.17 13.65 5.80
CA ARG A 37 -11.47 12.98 6.01
C ARG A 37 -11.65 11.83 5.03
N LEU A 38 -12.08 10.67 5.53
CA LEU A 38 -12.41 9.49 4.73
C LEU A 38 -13.81 8.98 5.09
N PRO A 39 -14.59 8.49 4.11
CA PRO A 39 -15.76 7.68 4.41
C PRO A 39 -15.36 6.45 5.24
N VAL A 40 -16.21 6.05 6.21
CA VAL A 40 -15.93 4.89 7.06
C VAL A 40 -15.70 3.62 6.26
N ALA A 41 -16.44 3.44 5.16
CA ALA A 41 -16.26 2.31 4.25
C ALA A 41 -14.86 2.29 3.62
N GLU A 42 -14.38 3.45 3.14
CA GLU A 42 -13.03 3.57 2.57
C GLU A 42 -11.95 3.35 3.64
N TYR A 43 -12.15 3.87 4.85
CA TYR A 43 -11.23 3.64 5.96
C TYR A 43 -11.10 2.15 6.28
N ARG A 44 -12.21 1.42 6.38
CA ARG A 44 -12.21 -0.03 6.64
C ARG A 44 -11.59 -0.84 5.51
N ASP A 45 -11.86 -0.46 4.26
CA ASP A 45 -11.23 -1.06 3.09
C ASP A 45 -9.70 -0.92 3.15
N LYS A 46 -9.20 0.28 3.47
CA LYS A 46 -7.76 0.50 3.65
C LYS A 46 -7.17 -0.27 4.82
N MET A 47 -7.88 -0.40 5.94
CA MET A 47 -7.41 -1.22 7.07
C MET A 47 -7.30 -2.70 6.66
N ALA A 48 -8.30 -3.24 5.98
CA ALA A 48 -8.26 -4.62 5.48
C ALA A 48 -7.11 -4.81 4.47
N ALA A 49 -6.92 -3.85 3.56
CA ALA A 49 -5.84 -3.86 2.60
C ALA A 49 -4.46 -3.78 3.27
N ALA A 50 -4.32 -3.07 4.40
CA ALA A 50 -3.07 -3.01 5.15
C ALA A 50 -2.69 -4.39 5.72
N TRP A 51 -3.64 -5.10 6.34
CA TRP A 51 -3.45 -6.45 6.83
C TRP A 51 -3.06 -7.42 5.72
N VAL A 52 -3.81 -7.42 4.61
CA VAL A 52 -3.49 -8.28 3.46
C VAL A 52 -2.14 -7.91 2.84
N GLY A 53 -1.85 -6.62 2.72
CA GLY A 53 -0.60 -6.11 2.15
C GLY A 53 0.63 -6.56 2.93
N GLN A 54 0.54 -6.57 4.27
CA GLN A 54 1.58 -7.11 5.14
C GLN A 54 1.76 -8.62 4.91
N MET A 55 0.68 -9.40 4.95
CA MET A 55 0.73 -10.84 4.69
C MET A 55 1.35 -11.17 3.32
N VAL A 56 1.01 -10.40 2.29
CA VAL A 56 1.60 -10.50 0.95
C VAL A 56 3.09 -10.19 0.98
N GLY A 57 3.50 -9.07 1.61
CA GLY A 57 4.89 -8.65 1.70
C GLY A 57 5.76 -9.68 2.42
N VAL A 58 5.32 -10.14 3.59
CA VAL A 58 5.98 -11.18 4.39
C VAL A 58 6.08 -12.47 3.60
N GLY A 59 4.98 -12.94 3.02
CA GLY A 59 4.94 -14.17 2.24
C GLY A 59 5.83 -14.14 1.00
N TRP A 60 5.92 -12.98 0.33
CA TRP A 60 6.77 -12.81 -0.84
C TRP A 60 8.26 -12.68 -0.49
N GLY A 61 8.56 -12.05 0.64
CA GLY A 61 9.92 -11.84 1.14
C GLY A 61 10.54 -13.09 1.78
N ALA A 62 9.75 -13.90 2.48
CA ALA A 62 10.22 -15.06 3.24
C ALA A 62 11.14 -16.02 2.45
N PRO A 63 10.89 -16.36 1.17
CA PRO A 63 11.79 -17.21 0.40
C PRO A 63 13.20 -16.62 0.17
N THR A 64 13.38 -15.31 0.35
CA THR A 64 14.66 -14.61 0.12
C THR A 64 15.40 -14.29 1.42
N GLU A 65 14.79 -14.55 2.56
CA GLU A 65 15.33 -14.26 3.88
C GLU A 65 16.75 -14.82 4.04
N PHE A 66 17.68 -13.97 4.46
CA PHE A 66 19.12 -14.26 4.63
C PHE A 66 19.92 -14.68 3.39
N LYS A 67 19.33 -14.69 2.19
CA LYS A 67 20.03 -15.10 0.95
C LYS A 67 20.86 -13.99 0.31
N TYR A 68 20.51 -12.72 0.55
CA TYR A 68 21.12 -11.55 -0.07
C TYR A 68 21.62 -10.52 0.96
N LYS A 69 22.46 -10.96 1.90
CA LYS A 69 22.99 -10.10 2.97
C LYS A 69 23.80 -8.93 2.40
N SER A 70 23.45 -7.70 2.81
CA SER A 70 24.09 -6.45 2.38
C SER A 70 24.11 -6.22 0.86
N LYS A 71 23.14 -6.78 0.13
CA LYS A 71 23.00 -6.64 -1.32
C LYS A 71 21.53 -6.48 -1.70
N ILE A 72 21.26 -5.70 -2.74
CA ILE A 72 19.93 -5.64 -3.37
C ILE A 72 19.71 -6.97 -4.10
N ILE A 73 18.51 -7.55 -3.95
CA ILE A 73 18.11 -8.75 -4.69
C ILE A 73 17.98 -8.35 -6.17
N PRO A 74 18.69 -9.01 -7.09
CA PRO A 74 18.49 -8.77 -8.52
C PRO A 74 17.04 -9.07 -8.92
N GLU A 75 16.47 -8.27 -9.82
CA GLU A 75 15.06 -8.38 -10.22
C GLU A 75 14.72 -9.77 -10.78
N ASP A 76 15.61 -10.35 -11.58
CA ASP A 76 15.47 -11.70 -12.15
C ASP A 76 15.58 -12.83 -11.10
N LYS A 77 15.93 -12.49 -9.85
CA LYS A 77 16.02 -13.40 -8.71
C LYS A 77 14.91 -13.20 -7.70
N MET A 78 14.06 -12.18 -7.86
CA MET A 78 12.87 -12.06 -7.04
C MET A 78 11.94 -13.24 -7.29
N PRO A 79 11.38 -13.88 -6.25
CA PRO A 79 10.40 -14.94 -6.43
C PRO A 79 9.22 -14.44 -7.26
N GLU A 80 8.65 -15.27 -8.10
CA GLU A 80 7.36 -14.95 -8.72
C GLU A 80 6.26 -14.99 -7.66
N TRP A 81 5.44 -13.93 -7.58
CA TRP A 81 4.31 -13.91 -6.67
C TRP A 81 3.29 -14.99 -7.02
N LYS A 82 2.82 -15.72 -6.01
CA LYS A 82 1.74 -16.71 -6.15
C LYS A 82 0.71 -16.47 -5.05
N PRO A 83 -0.61 -16.55 -5.34
CA PRO A 83 -1.65 -16.32 -4.33
C PRO A 83 -1.47 -17.15 -3.05
N GLY A 84 -0.96 -18.38 -3.15
CA GLY A 84 -0.70 -19.24 -1.98
C GLY A 84 0.39 -18.71 -1.03
N MET A 85 1.20 -17.74 -1.45
CA MET A 85 2.22 -17.13 -0.61
C MET A 85 1.62 -16.26 0.50
N VAL A 86 0.38 -15.76 0.36
CA VAL A 86 -0.24 -14.88 1.36
C VAL A 86 -0.45 -15.55 2.72
N ASN A 87 -0.70 -16.86 2.75
CA ASN A 87 -1.06 -17.58 3.97
C ASN A 87 0.19 -18.15 4.67
N GLN A 88 1.06 -17.28 5.19
CA GLN A 88 2.19 -17.68 6.06
C GLN A 88 1.84 -17.45 7.53
N PHE A 89 1.75 -18.52 8.32
CA PHE A 89 1.39 -18.44 9.74
C PHE A 89 2.60 -18.64 10.69
N HIS A 90 3.77 -18.94 10.13
CA HIS A 90 4.99 -19.25 10.89
C HIS A 90 6.08 -18.18 10.72
N GLN A 91 5.66 -16.93 10.50
CA GLN A 91 6.54 -15.76 10.35
C GLN A 91 6.31 -14.83 11.53
N ASP A 92 7.38 -14.36 12.17
CA ASP A 92 7.28 -13.49 13.34
C ASP A 92 6.68 -12.13 13.03
N ASP A 93 6.85 -11.64 11.81
CA ASP A 93 6.14 -10.47 11.29
C ASP A 93 4.60 -10.56 11.41
N ILE A 94 4.02 -11.77 11.51
CA ILE A 94 2.57 -11.99 11.53
C ILE A 94 2.04 -12.28 12.94
N TYR A 95 2.73 -13.10 13.74
CA TYR A 95 2.21 -13.44 15.07
C TYR A 95 2.67 -12.48 16.17
N VAL A 96 3.81 -11.78 16.03
CA VAL A 96 4.28 -10.86 17.08
C VAL A 96 3.31 -9.69 17.26
N GLU A 97 2.80 -9.15 16.15
CA GLU A 97 1.81 -8.08 16.16
C GLU A 97 0.50 -8.46 16.84
N MET A 98 0.10 -9.74 16.79
CA MET A 98 -1.11 -10.21 17.47
C MET A 98 -1.00 -10.04 18.99
N THR A 99 0.19 -10.14 19.56
CA THR A 99 0.41 -9.84 20.98
C THR A 99 0.14 -8.37 21.28
N PHE A 100 0.62 -7.46 20.45
CA PHE A 100 0.40 -6.02 20.65
C PHE A 100 -1.07 -5.63 20.44
N LEU A 101 -1.75 -6.22 19.46
CA LEU A 101 -3.20 -6.05 19.31
C LEU A 101 -3.95 -6.53 20.55
N ARG A 102 -3.55 -7.67 21.11
CA ARG A 102 -4.16 -8.20 22.33
C ARG A 102 -3.91 -7.29 23.53
N THR A 103 -2.71 -6.73 23.68
CA THR A 103 -2.42 -5.71 24.70
C THR A 103 -3.35 -4.51 24.54
N LEU A 104 -3.50 -3.97 23.33
CA LEU A 104 -4.39 -2.83 23.08
C LEU A 104 -5.87 -3.17 23.35
N GLU A 105 -6.30 -4.39 23.04
CA GLU A 105 -7.66 -4.86 23.34
C GLU A 105 -7.92 -4.94 24.85
N LEU A 106 -6.95 -5.43 25.63
CA LEU A 106 -7.10 -5.62 27.08
C LEU A 106 -6.92 -4.33 27.88
N TYR A 107 -6.00 -3.46 27.46
CA TYR A 107 -5.56 -2.31 28.24
C TYR A 107 -5.92 -0.95 27.61
N GLY A 108 -6.48 -0.95 26.40
CA GLY A 108 -6.84 0.26 25.66
C GLY A 108 -5.66 0.89 24.92
N LEU A 109 -5.95 1.95 24.16
CA LEU A 109 -4.95 2.67 23.35
C LEU A 109 -3.88 3.39 24.19
N ASP A 110 -4.18 3.70 25.46
CA ASP A 110 -3.27 4.35 26.40
C ASP A 110 -2.39 3.34 27.18
N CYS A 111 -2.32 2.09 26.73
CA CYS A 111 -1.51 1.06 27.41
C CYS A 111 -0.03 1.51 27.52
N SER A 112 0.59 1.20 28.65
CA SER A 112 2.00 1.54 28.84
C SER A 112 2.90 0.66 27.97
N ILE A 113 3.99 1.23 27.44
CA ILE A 113 5.03 0.47 26.74
C ILE A 113 5.59 -0.66 27.62
N ARG A 114 5.62 -0.46 28.94
CA ARG A 114 6.01 -1.50 29.90
C ARG A 114 5.07 -2.72 29.82
N GLN A 115 3.76 -2.49 29.78
CA GLN A 115 2.78 -3.58 29.68
C GLN A 115 2.91 -4.33 28.35
N ALA A 116 3.01 -3.59 27.24
CA ALA A 116 3.26 -4.19 25.93
C ALA A 116 4.53 -5.06 25.91
N GLY A 117 5.60 -4.59 26.56
CA GLY A 117 6.84 -5.36 26.71
C GLY A 117 6.69 -6.62 27.57
N ILE A 118 5.90 -6.57 28.65
CA ILE A 118 5.61 -7.73 29.50
C ILE A 118 4.82 -8.78 28.70
N ASP A 119 3.78 -8.36 27.98
CA ASP A 119 2.95 -9.28 27.18
C ASP A 119 3.78 -9.90 26.05
N PHE A 120 4.61 -9.10 25.38
CA PHE A 120 5.54 -9.60 24.36
C PHE A 120 6.53 -10.62 24.92
N ALA A 121 7.18 -10.33 26.05
CA ALA A 121 8.10 -11.25 26.70
C ALA A 121 7.44 -12.58 27.12
N ASN A 122 6.15 -12.54 27.46
CA ASN A 122 5.38 -13.72 27.86
C ASN A 122 4.73 -14.49 26.69
N SER A 123 4.77 -13.95 25.46
CA SER A 123 4.13 -14.58 24.30
C SER A 123 4.70 -15.96 23.93
N GLY A 124 5.96 -16.22 24.29
CA GLY A 124 6.65 -17.48 24.00
C GLY A 124 6.88 -17.76 22.52
N TYR A 125 6.67 -16.76 21.65
CA TYR A 125 6.88 -16.90 20.22
C TYR A 125 8.36 -17.05 19.89
N ALA A 126 8.66 -17.92 18.92
CA ALA A 126 9.98 -17.95 18.32
C ALA A 126 10.19 -16.64 17.55
N LEU A 127 11.40 -16.09 17.60
CA LEU A 127 11.74 -14.85 16.90
C LEU A 127 12.94 -15.09 15.98
N TRP A 128 12.88 -14.50 14.81
CA TRP A 128 13.93 -14.57 13.82
C TRP A 128 14.77 -13.31 13.96
N HIS A 129 16.05 -13.47 14.28
CA HIS A 129 17.01 -12.37 14.44
C HIS A 129 16.75 -11.34 15.57
N ALA A 130 15.72 -11.48 16.41
CA ALA A 130 15.45 -10.56 17.52
C ALA A 130 16.05 -10.97 18.89
N ASN A 131 16.42 -12.25 19.08
CA ASN A 131 16.91 -12.79 20.35
C ASN A 131 18.39 -13.16 20.31
N ARG A 132 19.29 -12.17 20.20
CA ARG A 132 20.73 -12.39 20.41
C ARG A 132 21.19 -11.81 21.74
#